data_AF-A0AAU5QQR9-F1
#
_entry.id   AF-A0AAU5QQR9-F1
#
_cell.length_a   1.000
_cell.length_b   1.000
_cell.length_c   1.000
_cell.angle_alpha   90.00
_cell.angle_beta   90.00
_cell.angle_gamma   90.00
#
_symmetry.space_group_name_H-M   'P 1'
#
loop_
_entity.id
_entity.type
_entity.pdbx_description
1 polymer ?
#
loop_
_entity_poly.entity_id
_entity_poly.type
_entity_poly.pdbx_seq_one_letter_code
_entity_poly.pdbx_strand_id
1 'polypeptide(L)'
;MPLTVDQLTGYVDRDLSSDLARWFPTAPRVDIPVSTRPVEPFLGRLPPDAATALAGFDRRVRSGSLPQCLDIYDWSYAFDFEANGCQILDSDHETELSDDDVWSIGADGGGNYYVVLTSGRVAVWFHEEEVIEANTQFDNLDVFLWSIVRYRAVRAGVLDLAAVESDFRTLGQPGVLAPEIGLLALLS
;
A
#
# COMPACT_ATOMS: atom_id res chain seq x y z
N MET A 1 -15.28 20.09 -7.09
CA MET A 1 -14.32 19.60 -8.10
C MET A 1 -14.11 18.14 -7.82
N PRO A 2 -14.11 17.26 -8.84
CA PRO A 2 -13.72 15.86 -8.66
C PRO A 2 -12.27 15.78 -8.12
N LEU A 3 -12.02 14.88 -7.18
CA LEU A 3 -10.68 14.59 -6.68
C LEU A 3 -9.83 13.95 -7.80
N THR A 4 -8.61 14.42 -8.01
CA THR A 4 -7.69 13.85 -9.01
C THR A 4 -6.44 13.26 -8.37
N VAL A 5 -5.74 12.38 -9.11
CA VAL A 5 -4.45 11.81 -8.71
C VAL A 5 -3.42 12.91 -8.39
N ASP A 6 -3.33 13.95 -9.22
CA ASP A 6 -2.39 15.07 -9.01
C ASP A 6 -2.64 15.83 -7.70
N GLN A 7 -3.89 15.89 -7.23
CA GLN A 7 -4.20 16.54 -5.94
C GLN A 7 -3.73 15.70 -4.75
N LEU A 8 -3.52 14.40 -4.94
CA LEU A 8 -3.01 13.48 -3.94
C LEU A 8 -1.49 13.41 -3.93
N THR A 9 -0.79 13.95 -4.91
CA THR A 9 0.68 14.03 -4.88
C THR A 9 1.18 14.67 -3.58
N GLY A 10 2.09 13.98 -2.88
CA GLY A 10 2.65 14.37 -1.59
C GLY A 10 1.73 14.09 -0.40
N TYR A 11 0.66 13.32 -0.56
CA TYR A 11 -0.27 12.92 0.50
C TYR A 11 0.46 12.29 1.71
N VAL A 12 1.45 11.43 1.47
CA VAL A 12 2.27 10.79 2.51
C VAL A 12 2.84 11.81 3.49
N ASP A 13 3.38 12.91 2.97
CA ASP A 13 4.03 13.92 3.80
C ASP A 13 3.06 14.95 4.36
N ARG A 14 2.07 15.36 3.56
CA ARG A 14 1.17 16.46 3.88
C ARG A 14 0.03 16.05 4.82
N ASP A 15 -0.65 14.93 4.53
CA ASP A 15 -1.99 14.65 5.07
C ASP A 15 -2.09 13.30 5.80
N LEU A 16 -1.27 12.31 5.44
CA LEU A 16 -1.37 10.95 5.98
C LEU A 16 -1.38 10.92 7.51
N SER A 17 -0.48 11.64 8.17
CA SER A 17 -0.41 11.68 9.64
C SER A 17 -1.69 12.23 10.27
N SER A 18 -2.32 13.22 9.63
CA SER A 18 -3.56 13.82 10.11
C SER A 18 -4.75 12.87 9.96
N ASP A 19 -4.86 12.19 8.81
CA ASP A 19 -5.91 11.19 8.57
C ASP A 19 -5.78 10.01 9.54
N LEU A 20 -4.55 9.51 9.76
CA LEU A 20 -4.28 8.42 10.70
C LEU A 20 -4.60 8.82 12.15
N ALA A 21 -4.24 10.03 12.58
CA ALA A 21 -4.58 10.53 13.91
C ALA A 21 -6.09 10.75 14.08
N ARG A 22 -6.79 11.13 13.01
CA ARG A 22 -8.24 11.36 13.02
C ARG A 22 -9.02 10.05 13.15
N TRP A 23 -8.64 9.01 12.41
CA TRP A 23 -9.43 7.78 12.32
C TRP A 23 -8.91 6.63 13.17
N PHE A 24 -7.62 6.62 13.52
CA PHE A 24 -6.99 5.56 14.31
C PHE A 24 -6.18 6.09 15.50
N PRO A 25 -6.73 6.99 16.34
CA PRO A 25 -5.97 7.61 17.44
C PRO A 25 -5.50 6.61 18.49
N THR A 26 -6.27 5.55 18.72
CA THR A 26 -6.04 4.54 19.77
C THR A 26 -5.56 3.20 19.24
N ALA A 27 -5.32 3.08 17.93
CA ALA A 27 -4.78 1.85 17.37
C ALA A 27 -3.37 1.59 17.92
N PRO A 28 -2.97 0.32 18.13
CA PRO A 28 -1.59 -0.04 18.40
C PRO A 28 -0.66 0.58 17.36
N ARG A 29 0.57 0.89 17.74
CA ARG A 29 1.56 1.39 16.78
C ARG A 29 2.30 0.23 16.14
N VAL A 30 2.67 0.42 14.88
CA VAL A 30 3.61 -0.46 14.18
C VAL A 30 4.90 -0.50 14.98
N ASP A 31 5.44 -1.70 15.15
CA ASP A 31 6.77 -1.94 15.66
C ASP A 31 7.48 -2.88 14.68
N ILE A 32 8.62 -2.45 14.15
CA ILE A 32 9.41 -3.24 13.21
C ILE A 32 10.84 -3.40 13.73
N PRO A 33 11.43 -4.61 13.63
CA PRO A 33 12.78 -4.85 14.08
C PRO A 33 13.81 -3.92 13.40
N VAL A 34 14.85 -3.53 14.14
CA VAL A 34 15.99 -2.79 13.57
C VAL A 34 16.71 -3.60 12.48
N SER A 35 16.57 -4.93 12.51
CA SER A 35 17.13 -5.83 11.50
C SER A 35 16.36 -5.86 10.18
N THR A 36 15.18 -5.22 10.08
CA THR A 36 14.43 -5.11 8.83
C THR A 36 15.28 -4.44 7.75
N ARG A 37 15.37 -5.06 6.56
CA ARG A 37 16.26 -4.64 5.47
C ARG A 37 16.10 -3.14 5.14
N PRO A 38 17.18 -2.43 4.77
CA PRO A 38 17.13 -1.00 4.43
C PRO A 38 16.36 -0.76 3.14
N VAL A 39 15.62 0.35 3.06
CA VAL A 39 14.81 0.72 1.89
C VAL A 39 15.65 1.41 0.81
N GLU A 40 16.80 1.97 1.19
CA GLU A 40 17.65 2.82 0.36
C GLU A 40 18.06 2.21 -0.99
N PRO A 41 18.41 0.90 -1.09
CA PRO A 41 18.70 0.28 -2.38
C PRO A 41 17.52 0.36 -3.35
N PHE A 42 16.31 0.09 -2.85
CA PHE A 42 15.08 0.11 -3.65
C PHE A 42 14.70 1.55 -4.05
N LEU A 43 14.89 2.53 -3.16
CA LEU A 43 14.65 3.95 -3.49
C LEU A 43 15.46 4.42 -4.70
N GLY A 44 16.68 3.91 -4.87
CA GLY A 44 17.53 4.23 -6.02
C GLY A 44 17.02 3.73 -7.37
N ARG A 45 16.05 2.80 -7.37
CA ARG A 45 15.43 2.23 -8.58
C ARG A 45 14.11 2.90 -8.95
N LEU A 46 13.54 3.73 -8.06
CA LEU A 46 12.23 4.33 -8.24
C LEU A 46 12.29 5.66 -9.01
N PRO A 47 11.19 6.04 -9.69
CA PRO A 47 10.97 7.42 -10.11
C PRO A 47 11.07 8.39 -8.91
N PRO A 48 11.56 9.63 -9.09
CA PRO A 48 11.84 10.55 -7.98
C PRO A 48 10.66 10.78 -7.02
N ASP A 49 9.45 10.93 -7.56
CA ASP A 49 8.24 11.18 -6.74
C ASP A 49 7.85 9.93 -5.93
N ALA A 50 7.95 8.74 -6.54
CA ALA A 50 7.70 7.47 -5.86
C ALA A 50 8.76 7.19 -4.78
N ALA A 51 10.04 7.48 -5.06
CA ALA A 51 11.11 7.38 -4.08
C ALA A 51 10.86 8.31 -2.88
N THR A 52 10.39 9.53 -3.14
CA THR A 52 10.05 10.51 -2.10
C THR A 52 8.91 10.02 -1.21
N ALA A 53 7.82 9.55 -1.83
CA ALA A 53 6.68 8.99 -1.12
C ALA A 53 7.08 7.76 -0.28
N LEU A 54 7.82 6.81 -0.85
CA LEU A 54 8.23 5.60 -0.12
C LEU A 54 9.20 5.91 1.02
N ALA A 55 10.17 6.81 0.82
CA ALA A 55 11.04 7.27 1.90
C ALA A 55 10.26 7.96 3.02
N GLY A 56 9.24 8.75 2.68
CA GLY A 56 8.35 9.38 3.65
C GLY A 56 7.51 8.38 4.45
N PHE A 57 7.07 7.31 3.79
CA PHE A 57 6.34 6.22 4.43
C PHE A 57 7.25 5.36 5.32
N ASP A 58 8.42 4.94 4.82
CA ASP A 58 9.39 4.13 5.57
C ASP A 58 9.83 4.81 6.87
N ARG A 59 10.11 6.12 6.84
CA ARG A 59 10.40 6.90 8.07
C ARG A 59 9.28 6.82 9.10
N ARG A 60 8.01 6.80 8.69
CA ARG A 60 6.85 6.72 9.59
C ARG A 60 6.70 5.33 10.19
N VAL A 61 6.90 4.29 9.38
CA VAL A 61 6.93 2.90 9.82
C VAL A 61 8.06 2.70 10.85
N ARG A 62 9.31 3.06 10.51
CA ARG A 62 10.48 2.89 11.39
C ARG A 62 10.48 3.74 12.65
N SER A 63 9.78 4.87 12.66
CA SER A 63 9.64 5.70 13.86
C SER A 63 8.58 5.18 14.83
N GLY A 64 7.82 4.14 14.47
CA GLY A 64 6.68 3.66 15.26
C GLY A 64 5.53 4.66 15.36
N SER A 65 5.45 5.62 14.43
CA SER A 65 4.39 6.65 14.42
C SER A 65 3.11 6.17 13.73
N LEU A 66 3.22 5.19 12.84
CA LEU A 66 2.09 4.64 12.09
C LEU A 66 1.21 3.74 12.99
N PRO A 67 -0.12 3.90 12.99
CA PRO A 67 -1.03 2.95 13.63
C PRO A 67 -1.11 1.63 12.82
N GLN A 68 -1.45 0.56 13.52
CA GLN A 68 -1.65 -0.78 12.97
C GLN A 68 -2.98 -0.88 12.22
N CYS A 69 -3.03 -0.33 11.00
CA CYS A 69 -4.21 -0.40 10.12
C CYS A 69 -3.93 -1.07 8.77
N LEU A 70 -2.67 -1.40 8.47
CA LEU A 70 -2.22 -2.01 7.20
C LEU A 70 -1.50 -3.36 7.42
N ASP A 71 -1.72 -4.00 8.56
CA ASP A 71 -1.08 -5.26 8.95
C ASP A 71 0.44 -5.25 8.66
N ILE A 72 1.10 -4.20 9.14
CA ILE A 72 2.54 -3.97 8.99
C ILE A 72 3.23 -4.63 10.17
N TYR A 73 3.96 -5.71 9.89
CA TYR A 73 4.70 -6.50 10.84
C TYR A 73 6.07 -6.85 10.24
N ASP A 74 6.93 -7.51 11.02
CA ASP A 74 8.22 -8.03 10.55
C ASP A 74 8.09 -9.07 9.42
N TRP A 75 6.93 -9.74 9.32
CA TRP A 75 6.61 -10.69 8.26
C TRP A 75 5.92 -10.08 7.02
N SER A 76 5.56 -8.79 7.02
CA SER A 76 4.87 -8.17 5.88
C SER A 76 5.53 -6.90 5.34
N TYR A 77 6.31 -6.19 6.17
CA TYR A 77 7.03 -5.00 5.75
C TYR A 77 8.46 -5.32 5.36
N ALA A 78 8.87 -4.87 4.17
CA ALA A 78 10.18 -5.20 3.60
C ALA A 78 10.44 -6.71 3.57
N PHE A 79 9.38 -7.49 3.31
CA PHE A 79 9.43 -8.94 3.18
C PHE A 79 10.51 -9.35 2.20
N ASP A 80 11.20 -10.42 2.54
CA ASP A 80 12.30 -11.01 1.80
C ASP A 80 11.76 -12.26 1.10
N PHE A 81 11.36 -12.13 -0.16
CA PHE A 81 10.65 -13.18 -0.89
C PHE A 81 11.60 -14.36 -1.15
N GLU A 82 12.82 -14.08 -1.61
CA GLU A 82 13.87 -15.08 -1.86
C GLU A 82 14.21 -15.87 -0.58
N ALA A 83 14.44 -15.21 0.55
CA ALA A 83 14.78 -15.91 1.80
C ALA A 83 13.64 -16.78 2.33
N ASN A 84 12.39 -16.48 1.98
CA ASN A 84 11.22 -17.28 2.31
C ASN A 84 10.86 -18.31 1.22
N GLY A 85 11.62 -18.37 0.12
CA GLY A 85 11.40 -19.30 -0.97
C GLY A 85 10.15 -19.01 -1.80
N CYS A 86 9.68 -17.76 -1.79
CA CYS A 86 8.56 -17.29 -2.60
C CYS A 86 9.05 -16.73 -3.93
N GLN A 87 8.31 -17.02 -5.00
CA GLN A 87 8.51 -16.39 -6.29
C GLN A 87 7.77 -15.05 -6.37
N ILE A 88 8.14 -14.26 -7.37
CA ILE A 88 7.41 -13.06 -7.75
C ILE A 88 7.25 -13.10 -9.26
N LEU A 89 6.07 -13.52 -9.73
CA LEU A 89 5.72 -13.42 -11.14
C LEU A 89 5.07 -12.06 -11.40
N ASP A 90 5.41 -11.41 -12.51
CA ASP A 90 4.63 -10.29 -13.02
C ASP A 90 3.24 -10.78 -13.44
N SER A 91 2.33 -9.85 -13.67
CA SER A 91 0.94 -10.07 -14.03
C SER A 91 0.68 -10.94 -15.27
N ASP A 92 1.70 -11.18 -16.10
CA ASP A 92 1.63 -12.11 -17.23
C ASP A 92 1.78 -13.59 -16.80
N HIS A 93 2.08 -13.86 -15.53
CA HIS A 93 2.32 -15.19 -14.94
C HIS A 93 3.53 -15.93 -15.56
N GLU A 94 4.41 -15.21 -16.27
CA GLU A 94 5.56 -15.77 -16.97
C GLU A 94 6.86 -15.04 -16.63
N THR A 95 6.82 -13.71 -16.50
CA THR A 95 7.99 -12.89 -16.23
C THR A 95 8.34 -12.92 -14.75
N GLU A 96 9.50 -13.50 -14.42
CA GLU A 96 9.99 -13.53 -13.04
C GLU A 96 10.62 -12.18 -12.64
N LEU A 97 10.22 -11.69 -11.48
CA LEU A 97 10.74 -10.52 -10.79
C LEU A 97 11.54 -10.94 -9.55
N SER A 98 12.38 -10.04 -9.05
CA SER A 98 13.21 -10.29 -7.86
C SER A 98 12.81 -9.40 -6.67
N ASP A 99 13.37 -9.66 -5.49
CA ASP A 99 13.27 -8.82 -4.30
C ASP A 99 13.75 -7.37 -4.49
N ASP A 100 14.59 -7.15 -5.51
CA ASP A 100 15.03 -5.81 -5.86
C ASP A 100 13.96 -5.08 -6.70
N ASP A 101 13.00 -5.78 -7.30
CA ASP A 101 11.96 -5.23 -8.18
C ASP A 101 10.67 -4.85 -7.45
N VAL A 102 10.53 -5.29 -6.20
CA VAL A 102 9.36 -5.03 -5.35
C VAL A 102 9.75 -4.66 -3.92
N TRP A 103 8.90 -3.87 -3.27
CA TRP A 103 9.04 -3.56 -1.85
C TRP A 103 7.69 -3.71 -1.14
N SER A 104 7.57 -4.69 -0.24
CA SER A 104 6.33 -4.89 0.52
C SER A 104 6.17 -3.83 1.60
N ILE A 105 4.95 -3.26 1.69
CA ILE A 105 4.61 -2.15 2.59
C ILE A 105 3.56 -2.51 3.64
N GLY A 106 3.06 -3.74 3.63
CA GLY A 106 2.04 -4.25 4.54
C GLY A 106 1.25 -5.40 3.91
N ALA A 107 0.19 -5.82 4.57
CA ALA A 107 -0.66 -6.93 4.12
C ALA A 107 -2.14 -6.56 4.10
N ASP A 108 -2.93 -7.34 3.36
CA ASP A 108 -4.39 -7.18 3.30
C ASP A 108 -5.12 -7.81 4.51
N GLY A 109 -4.42 -8.64 5.28
CA GLY A 109 -4.93 -9.41 6.43
C GLY A 109 -5.39 -10.83 6.07
N GLY A 110 -5.36 -11.20 4.78
CA GLY A 110 -5.64 -12.51 4.23
C GLY A 110 -4.39 -13.28 3.78
N GLY A 111 -3.20 -12.70 3.93
CA GLY A 111 -1.92 -13.30 3.55
C GLY A 111 -1.29 -12.69 2.29
N ASN A 112 -1.97 -11.75 1.63
CA ASN A 112 -1.43 -11.07 0.46
C ASN A 112 -0.73 -9.79 0.85
N TYR A 113 0.28 -9.40 0.08
CA TYR A 113 1.12 -8.24 0.39
C TYR A 113 0.85 -7.10 -0.57
N TYR A 114 0.76 -5.90 -0.02
CA TYR A 114 0.83 -4.69 -0.82
C TYR A 114 2.31 -4.43 -1.15
N VAL A 115 2.64 -4.33 -2.42
CA VAL A 115 4.01 -4.13 -2.90
C VAL A 115 4.11 -2.89 -3.77
N VAL A 116 5.17 -2.12 -3.58
CA VAL A 116 5.58 -1.05 -4.50
C VAL A 116 6.47 -1.68 -5.57
N LEU A 117 6.18 -1.43 -6.84
CA LEU A 117 6.97 -1.89 -7.98
C LEU A 117 8.02 -0.83 -8.34
N THR A 118 9.08 -1.20 -9.06
CA THR A 118 10.09 -0.24 -9.58
C THR A 118 9.50 0.84 -10.50
N SER A 119 8.30 0.62 -11.06
CA SER A 119 7.53 1.64 -11.78
C SER A 119 6.95 2.76 -10.89
N GLY A 120 6.97 2.58 -9.57
CA GLY A 120 6.33 3.47 -8.59
C GLY A 120 4.86 3.14 -8.31
N ARG A 121 4.27 2.21 -9.06
CA ARG A 121 2.91 1.71 -8.80
C ARG A 121 2.86 0.85 -7.55
N VAL A 122 1.68 0.74 -6.96
CA VAL A 122 1.39 -0.23 -5.90
C VAL A 122 0.48 -1.30 -6.45
N ALA A 123 0.72 -2.56 -6.09
CA ALA A 123 -0.12 -3.70 -6.44
C ALA A 123 -0.25 -4.64 -5.25
N VAL A 124 -1.14 -5.62 -5.35
CA VAL A 124 -1.16 -6.78 -4.45
C VAL A 124 -0.32 -7.88 -5.09
N TRP A 125 0.63 -8.42 -4.33
CA TRP A 125 1.22 -9.72 -4.59
C TRP A 125 0.35 -10.79 -3.93
N PHE A 126 -0.20 -11.69 -4.73
CA PHE A 126 -1.07 -12.77 -4.28
C PHE A 126 -0.20 -13.94 -3.83
N HIS A 127 -0.24 -14.28 -2.54
CA HIS A 127 0.60 -15.33 -1.97
C HIS A 127 0.35 -16.72 -2.57
N GLU A 128 -0.90 -17.09 -2.85
CA GLU A 128 -1.23 -18.44 -3.32
C GLU A 128 -0.71 -18.72 -4.74
N GLU A 129 -0.64 -17.68 -5.57
CA GLU A 129 -0.19 -17.76 -6.97
C GLU A 129 1.20 -17.15 -7.19
N GLU A 130 1.77 -16.53 -6.14
CA GLU A 130 3.06 -15.84 -6.14
C GLU A 130 3.20 -14.78 -7.25
N VAL A 131 2.09 -14.12 -7.58
CA VAL A 131 1.95 -13.22 -8.75
C VAL A 131 1.51 -11.80 -8.36
N ILE A 132 1.96 -10.81 -9.14
CA ILE A 132 1.44 -9.43 -9.09
C ILE A 132 0.05 -9.37 -9.73
N GLU A 133 -0.98 -9.09 -8.93
CA GLU A 133 -2.36 -9.01 -9.40
C GLU A 133 -2.61 -7.69 -10.16
N ALA A 134 -2.72 -7.77 -11.49
CA ALA A 134 -2.89 -6.62 -12.38
C ALA A 134 -4.10 -5.74 -12.02
N ASN A 135 -5.22 -6.34 -11.61
CA ASN A 135 -6.45 -5.60 -11.36
C ASN A 135 -6.45 -4.90 -10.01
N THR A 136 -5.41 -5.09 -9.19
CA THR A 136 -5.29 -4.44 -7.87
C THR A 136 -4.41 -3.19 -7.87
N GLN A 137 -3.95 -2.76 -9.04
CA GLN A 137 -2.96 -1.69 -9.14
C GLN A 137 -3.49 -0.31 -8.73
N PHE A 138 -2.58 0.50 -8.21
CA PHE A 138 -2.70 1.93 -7.96
C PHE A 138 -1.59 2.67 -8.69
N ASP A 139 -1.89 3.87 -9.18
CA ASP A 139 -0.95 4.67 -9.97
C ASP A 139 0.32 5.04 -9.19
N ASN A 140 0.21 5.25 -7.88
CA ASN A 140 1.33 5.54 -6.99
C ASN A 140 0.98 5.30 -5.50
N LEU A 141 2.00 5.40 -4.64
CA LEU A 141 1.89 5.19 -3.20
C LEU A 141 0.96 6.20 -2.49
N ASP A 142 0.93 7.47 -2.93
CA ASP A 142 0.07 8.49 -2.33
C ASP A 142 -1.42 8.13 -2.51
N VAL A 143 -1.81 7.75 -3.73
CA VAL A 143 -3.18 7.34 -4.05
C VAL A 143 -3.54 6.04 -3.34
N PHE A 144 -2.61 5.07 -3.29
CA PHE A 144 -2.80 3.84 -2.52
C PHE A 144 -3.09 4.14 -1.05
N LEU A 145 -2.20 4.90 -0.39
CA LEU A 145 -2.33 5.21 1.04
C LEU A 145 -3.59 6.02 1.33
N TRP A 146 -3.91 7.03 0.51
CA TRP A 146 -5.15 7.77 0.63
C TRP A 146 -6.37 6.84 0.59
N SER A 147 -6.33 5.85 -0.30
CA SER A 147 -7.43 4.93 -0.54
C SER A 147 -7.58 3.89 0.57
N ILE A 148 -6.49 3.22 0.91
CA ILE A 148 -6.52 2.12 1.88
C ILE A 148 -6.81 2.64 3.29
N VAL A 149 -6.32 3.83 3.66
CA VAL A 149 -6.62 4.45 4.97
C VAL A 149 -8.13 4.73 5.10
N ARG A 150 -8.75 5.25 4.04
CA ARG A 150 -10.22 5.48 4.00
C ARG A 150 -11.00 4.17 4.01
N TYR A 151 -10.57 3.19 3.21
CA TYR A 151 -11.17 1.85 3.24
C TYR A 151 -11.13 1.24 4.64
N ARG A 152 -9.98 1.29 5.33
CA ARG A 152 -9.85 0.79 6.70
C ARG A 152 -10.71 1.60 7.69
N ALA A 153 -10.84 2.91 7.49
CA ALA A 153 -11.67 3.77 8.33
C ALA A 153 -13.17 3.44 8.16
N VAL A 154 -13.61 3.12 6.93
CA VAL A 154 -14.97 2.65 6.67
C VAL A 154 -15.18 1.28 7.31
N ARG A 155 -14.26 0.33 7.15
CA ARG A 155 -14.34 -1.00 7.80
C ARG A 155 -14.38 -0.92 9.32
N ALA A 156 -13.70 0.05 9.91
CA ALA A 156 -13.72 0.30 11.35
C ALA A 156 -14.99 1.04 11.82
N GLY A 157 -15.88 1.47 10.91
CA GLY A 157 -17.10 2.20 11.23
C GLY A 157 -16.88 3.65 11.68
N VAL A 158 -15.69 4.20 11.45
CA VAL A 158 -15.35 5.60 11.84
C VAL A 158 -15.46 6.60 10.67
N LEU A 159 -15.70 6.09 9.46
CA LEU A 159 -15.97 6.86 8.25
C LEU A 159 -17.14 6.24 7.50
N ASP A 160 -18.07 7.05 7.02
CA ASP A 160 -19.19 6.58 6.20
C ASP A 160 -18.70 6.29 4.77
N LEU A 161 -19.10 5.16 4.18
CA LEU A 161 -18.82 4.83 2.79
C LEU A 161 -19.31 5.94 1.86
N ALA A 162 -20.49 6.49 2.12
CA ALA A 162 -21.09 7.55 1.30
C ALA A 162 -20.21 8.83 1.25
N ALA A 163 -19.32 9.02 2.22
CA ALA A 163 -18.40 10.15 2.25
C ALA A 163 -17.18 10.01 1.32
N VAL A 164 -16.89 8.81 0.82
CA VAL A 164 -15.67 8.52 0.03
C VAL A 164 -15.95 7.82 -1.30
N GLU A 165 -17.12 7.22 -1.46
CA GLU A 165 -17.45 6.39 -2.63
C GLU A 165 -17.34 7.15 -3.96
N SER A 166 -17.78 8.41 -4.00
CA SER A 166 -17.65 9.25 -5.20
C SER A 166 -16.20 9.55 -5.54
N ASP A 167 -15.36 9.80 -4.54
CA ASP A 167 -13.93 10.08 -4.74
C ASP A 167 -13.21 8.82 -5.22
N PHE A 168 -13.53 7.65 -4.66
CA PHE A 168 -13.04 6.36 -5.13
C PHE A 168 -13.35 6.11 -6.61
N ARG A 169 -14.60 6.33 -7.03
CA ARG A 169 -14.99 6.19 -8.44
C ARG A 169 -14.30 7.21 -9.34
N THR A 170 -14.09 8.42 -8.84
CA THR A 170 -13.45 9.50 -9.60
C THR A 170 -11.96 9.23 -9.81
N LEU A 171 -11.25 8.77 -8.78
CA LEU A 171 -9.84 8.40 -8.87
C LEU A 171 -9.59 7.22 -9.81
N GLY A 172 -10.59 6.36 -10.04
CA GLY A 172 -10.55 5.38 -11.12
C GLY A 172 -9.55 4.23 -10.92
N GLN A 173 -9.06 4.02 -9.70
CA GLN A 173 -7.97 3.07 -9.44
C GLN A 173 -8.46 1.62 -9.56
N PRO A 174 -7.79 0.76 -10.34
CA PRO A 174 -8.13 -0.66 -10.44
C PRO A 174 -8.29 -1.34 -9.08
N GLY A 175 -7.34 -1.15 -8.16
CA GLY A 175 -7.40 -1.72 -6.81
C GLY A 175 -8.59 -1.28 -5.96
N VAL A 176 -9.29 -0.22 -6.35
CA VAL A 176 -10.53 0.23 -5.70
C VAL A 176 -11.77 -0.30 -6.42
N LEU A 177 -11.73 -0.39 -7.74
CA LEU A 177 -12.91 -0.57 -8.60
C LEU A 177 -13.05 -1.98 -9.20
N ALA A 178 -12.02 -2.82 -9.12
CA ALA A 178 -12.06 -4.16 -9.67
C ALA A 178 -13.29 -4.93 -9.15
N PRO A 179 -14.06 -5.59 -10.03
CA PRO A 179 -15.18 -6.41 -9.60
C PRO A 179 -14.72 -7.46 -8.58
N GLU A 180 -15.52 -7.66 -7.53
CA GLU A 180 -15.33 -8.68 -6.47
C GLU A 180 -14.13 -8.45 -5.53
N ILE A 181 -12.99 -7.99 -6.03
CA ILE A 181 -11.74 -7.87 -5.26
C ILE A 181 -11.32 -6.43 -4.96
N GLY A 182 -11.88 -5.43 -5.65
CA GLY A 182 -11.58 -4.03 -5.41
C GLY A 182 -12.10 -3.54 -4.05
N LEU A 183 -11.46 -2.53 -3.48
CA LEU A 183 -11.82 -2.00 -2.15
C LEU A 183 -13.32 -1.68 -2.01
N LEU A 184 -13.97 -1.14 -3.05
CA LEU A 184 -15.42 -0.87 -3.00
C LEU A 184 -16.25 -2.15 -2.96
N ALA A 185 -15.89 -3.17 -3.74
CA ALA A 185 -16.59 -4.44 -3.75
C ALA A 185 -16.53 -5.12 -2.37
N LEU A 186 -15.40 -4.99 -1.68
CA LEU A 186 -15.17 -5.53 -0.34
C LEU A 186 -15.85 -4.74 0.81
N LEU A 187 -16.40 -3.55 0.52
CA LEU A 187 -17.17 -2.74 1.48
C LEU A 187 -18.68 -2.87 1.32
N SER A 188 -19.13 -3.52 0.24
CA SER A 188 -20.53 -3.60 -0.19
C SER A 188 -21.29 -4.77 0.44
#